data_AF-A0A7U4QLB0-F1
#
_entry.id   AF-A0A7U4QLB0-F1
#
_cell.length_a   1.000
_cell.length_b   1.000
_cell.length_c   1.000
_cell.angle_alpha   90.00
_cell.angle_beta   90.00
_cell.angle_gamma   90.00
#
_symmetry.space_group_name_H-M   'P 1'
#
loop_
_entity.id
_entity.type
_entity.pdbx_description
1 polymer ?
#
loop_
_entity_poly.entity_id
_entity_poly.type
_entity_poly.pdbx_seq_one_letter_code
_entity_poly.pdbx_strand_id
1 'polypeptide(L)'
;MPDKNLNGFEVILFKEEMCLHNLYILPGYRREGIATTLVLYVINYLNQFGCKYLIALVDKENVASLKLFKKLQAKETERIPYKFIFLKGYFLHKGLNI
;
A
#
# COMPACT_ATOMS: atom_id res chain seq x y z
N MET A 1 -20.78 -14.65 22.88
CA MET A 1 -19.72 -14.48 21.86
C MET A 1 -20.00 -13.17 21.16
N PRO A 2 -19.14 -12.14 21.23
CA PRO A 2 -19.38 -10.93 20.47
C PRO A 2 -19.07 -11.18 18.98
N ASP A 3 -19.85 -10.49 18.16
CA ASP A 3 -20.01 -10.64 16.72
C ASP A 3 -18.71 -10.31 15.95
N LYS A 4 -18.34 -11.17 15.00
CA LYS A 4 -17.08 -11.10 14.21
C LYS A 4 -17.20 -10.21 12.96
N ASN A 5 -17.99 -9.15 13.03
CA ASN A 5 -18.16 -8.21 11.91
C ASN A 5 -17.29 -6.97 12.13
N LEU A 6 -15.98 -7.11 11.89
CA LEU A 6 -15.08 -5.96 11.71
C LEU A 6 -15.37 -5.36 10.32
N ASN A 7 -16.36 -4.47 10.26
CA ASN A 7 -16.76 -3.74 9.07
C ASN A 7 -15.86 -2.50 8.90
N GLY A 8 -14.69 -2.70 8.29
CA GLY A 8 -13.75 -1.65 7.95
C GLY A 8 -12.62 -1.48 8.96
N PHE A 9 -11.40 -1.28 8.44
CA PHE A 9 -10.30 -0.71 9.20
C PHE A 9 -10.05 0.69 8.62
N GLU A 10 -10.07 1.70 9.48
CA GLU A 10 -9.55 3.01 9.14
C GLU A 10 -8.06 3.01 9.47
N VAL A 11 -7.21 3.37 8.50
CA VAL A 11 -5.81 3.66 8.81
C VAL A 11 -5.79 5.04 9.45
N ILE A 12 -5.84 5.07 10.78
CA ILE A 12 -5.59 6.29 11.54
C ILE A 12 -4.08 6.51 11.49
N LEU A 13 -3.64 7.47 10.66
CA LEU A 13 -2.25 7.89 10.62
C LEU A 13 -1.99 8.91 11.71
N PHE A 14 -0.93 8.70 12.48
CA PHE A 14 -0.40 9.75 13.33
C PHE A 14 0.38 10.77 12.49
N LYS A 15 0.62 11.98 13.03
CA LYS A 15 1.33 13.07 12.34
C LYS A 15 2.72 12.66 11.81
N GLU A 16 3.33 11.64 12.41
CA GLU A 16 4.66 11.15 12.06
C GLU A 16 4.63 9.93 11.12
N GLU A 17 3.47 9.59 10.56
CA GLU A 17 3.26 8.39 9.76
C GLU A 17 2.73 8.71 8.37
N MET A 18 3.14 7.93 7.38
CA MET A 18 2.64 7.98 6.02
C MET A 18 2.33 6.58 5.50
N CYS A 19 1.24 6.45 4.73
CA CYS A 19 0.91 5.20 4.06
C CYS A 19 1.27 5.24 2.56
N LEU A 20 2.07 4.27 2.11
CA LEU A 20 2.32 4.03 0.70
C LEU A 20 1.22 3.11 0.13
N HIS A 21 0.19 3.72 -0.47
CA HIS A 21 -0.96 2.98 -0.98
C HIS A 21 -0.68 2.24 -2.29
N ASN A 22 -0.06 2.91 -3.27
CA ASN A 22 0.10 2.37 -4.63
C ASN A 22 1.53 2.58 -5.13
N LEU A 23 2.20 1.49 -5.50
CA LEU A 23 3.46 1.51 -6.23
C LEU A 23 3.43 0.43 -7.30
N TYR A 24 3.49 0.84 -8.56
CA TYR A 24 3.47 -0.06 -9.70
C TYR A 24 4.52 0.34 -10.72
N ILE A 25 5.34 -0.63 -11.12
CA ILE A 25 6.31 -0.46 -12.21
C ILE A 25 5.80 -1.24 -13.43
N LEU A 26 5.68 -0.53 -14.55
CA LEU A 26 5.33 -1.11 -15.84
C LEU A 26 6.25 -2.30 -16.17
N PRO A 27 5.73 -3.40 -16.75
CA PRO A 27 6.50 -4.63 -16.94
C PRO A 27 7.85 -4.45 -17.63
N GLY A 28 7.92 -3.56 -18.64
CA GLY A 28 9.14 -3.29 -19.41
C GLY A 28 10.25 -2.55 -18.65
N TYR A 29 9.95 -2.00 -17.46
CA TYR A 29 10.89 -1.23 -16.64
C TYR A 29 11.24 -1.93 -15.31
N ARG A 30 10.88 -3.21 -15.17
CA ARG A 30 11.09 -3.97 -13.93
C ARG A 30 12.52 -4.49 -13.84
N ARG A 31 12.96 -4.73 -12.59
CA ARG A 31 14.31 -5.22 -12.24
C ARG A 31 15.45 -4.23 -12.50
N GLU A 32 15.12 -2.96 -12.76
CA GLU A 32 16.08 -1.86 -12.91
C GLU A 32 16.28 -1.05 -11.61
N GLY A 33 15.70 -1.48 -10.50
CA GLY A 33 15.82 -0.77 -9.21
C GLY A 33 14.92 0.45 -9.04
N ILE A 34 14.11 0.81 -10.04
CA ILE A 34 13.22 1.99 -10.03
C ILE A 34 12.34 2.04 -8.76
N ALA A 35 11.70 0.92 -8.41
CA ALA A 35 10.87 0.86 -7.20
C ALA A 35 11.66 1.17 -5.92
N THR A 36 12.90 0.68 -5.82
CA THR A 36 13.79 0.99 -4.69
C THR A 36 14.12 2.47 -4.64
N THR A 37 14.49 3.07 -5.78
CA THR A 37 14.80 4.50 -5.86
C THR A 37 13.60 5.37 -5.47
N LEU A 38 12.40 5.04 -5.96
CA LEU A 38 11.17 5.77 -5.62
C LEU A 38 10.85 5.69 -4.13
N VAL A 39 10.93 4.51 -3.52
CA VAL A 39 10.65 4.36 -2.08
C VAL A 39 11.68 5.11 -1.24
N LEU A 40 12.96 5.04 -1.57
CA LEU A 40 14.01 5.78 -0.86
C LEU A 40 13.83 7.30 -1.02
N TYR A 41 13.46 7.77 -2.21
CA TYR A 41 13.14 9.17 -2.45
C TYR A 41 11.99 9.63 -1.54
N VAL A 42 10.90 8.85 -1.48
CA VAL A 42 9.74 9.14 -0.62
C VAL A 42 10.15 9.17 0.86
N ILE A 43 10.92 8.18 1.33
CA ILE A 43 11.43 8.16 2.71
C ILE A 43 12.24 9.43 3.01
N ASN A 44 13.18 9.78 2.14
CA ASN A 44 14.02 10.96 2.33
C ASN A 44 13.22 12.26 2.32
N TYR A 45 12.24 12.37 1.42
CA TYR A 45 11.34 13.51 1.35
C TYR A 45 10.53 13.65 2.65
N LEU A 46 9.89 12.57 3.11
CA LEU A 46 9.04 12.58 4.30
C LEU A 46 9.82 12.83 5.60
N ASN A 47 11.07 12.35 5.67
CA ASN A 47 11.95 12.62 6.81
C ASN A 47 12.18 14.13 7.01
N GLN A 48 12.18 14.93 5.94
CA GLN A 48 12.32 16.39 6.02
C GLN A 48 11.12 17.07 6.71
N PHE A 49 9.97 16.40 6.76
CA PHE A 49 8.74 16.89 7.39
C PHE A 49 8.48 16.25 8.78
N GLY A 50 9.45 15.53 9.33
CA GLY A 50 9.34 14.89 10.64
C GLY A 50 8.54 13.58 10.65
N CYS A 51 8.26 13.02 9.48
CA CYS A 51 7.71 11.68 9.38
C CYS A 51 8.77 10.66 9.82
N LYS A 52 8.39 9.72 10.69
CA LYS A 52 9.29 8.68 11.22
C LYS A 52 8.98 7.30 10.63
N TYR A 53 7.75 7.09 10.17
CA TYR A 53 7.30 5.78 9.71
C TYR A 53 6.65 5.86 8.33
N LEU A 54 7.12 5.01 7.42
CA LEU A 54 6.44 4.69 6.17
C LEU A 54 5.79 3.31 6.31
N ILE A 55 4.47 3.29 6.24
CA ILE A 55 3.65 2.08 6.34
C ILE A 55 3.27 1.65 4.94
N ALA A 56 3.43 0.36 4.63
CA ALA A 56 2.99 -0.22 3.36
C ALA A 56 2.28 -1.54 3.62
N LEU A 57 1.07 -1.68 3.08
CA LEU A 57 0.36 -2.95 3.07
C LEU A 57 0.78 -3.73 1.83
N VAL A 58 1.28 -4.95 2.05
CA VAL A 58 1.78 -5.81 0.97
C VAL A 58 1.02 -7.12 1.01
N ASP A 59 0.43 -7.49 -0.11
CA ASP A 59 -0.15 -8.82 -0.29
C ASP A 59 0.93 -9.89 -0.05
N LYS A 60 0.60 -10.93 0.74
CA LYS A 60 1.48 -12.07 1.01
C LYS A 60 1.97 -12.76 -0.27
N GLU A 61 1.20 -12.67 -1.36
CA GLU A 61 1.53 -13.24 -2.66
C GLU A 61 2.40 -12.30 -3.52
N ASN A 62 2.53 -11.03 -3.12
CA ASN A 62 3.36 -10.06 -3.82
C ASN A 62 4.84 -10.20 -3.43
N VAL A 63 5.45 -11.28 -3.90
CA VAL A 63 6.86 -11.63 -3.65
C VAL A 63 7.82 -10.50 -4.03
N ALA A 64 7.53 -9.73 -5.08
CA ALA A 64 8.37 -8.62 -5.51
C ALA A 64 8.43 -7.50 -4.46
N SER A 65 7.26 -7.04 -4.00
CA SER A 65 7.19 -6.02 -2.94
C SER A 65 7.75 -6.52 -1.62
N LEU A 66 7.48 -7.77 -1.24
CA LEU A 66 8.05 -8.37 -0.02
C LEU A 66 9.59 -8.37 -0.05
N LYS A 67 10.20 -8.74 -1.19
CA LYS A 67 11.66 -8.68 -1.37
C LYS A 67 12.20 -7.26 -1.30
N LEU A 68 11.49 -6.30 -1.88
CA LEU A 68 11.84 -4.88 -1.82
C LEU A 68 11.87 -4.38 -0.37
N PHE A 69 10.79 -4.58 0.38
CA PHE A 69 10.71 -4.10 1.76
C PHE A 69 11.68 -4.83 2.69
N LYS A 70 11.93 -6.13 2.46
CA LYS A 70 12.98 -6.88 3.16
C LYS A 70 14.38 -6.29 2.88
N LYS A 71 14.68 -5.93 1.63
CA LYS A 71 15.94 -5.25 1.26
C LYS A 71 16.09 -3.90 1.97
N LEU A 72 14.98 -3.19 2.14
CA LEU A 72 14.91 -1.92 2.86
C LEU A 72 14.85 -2.08 4.39
N GLN A 73 15.02 -3.31 4.91
CA GLN A 73 15.00 -3.61 6.35
C GLN A 73 13.69 -3.23 7.05
N ALA A 74 12.59 -3.17 6.31
CA ALA A 74 11.27 -2.97 6.89
C ALA A 74 10.94 -4.14 7.81
N LYS A 75 10.26 -3.85 8.92
CA LYS A 75 9.75 -4.85 9.86
C LYS A 75 8.28 -5.10 9.58
N GLU A 76 7.91 -6.37 9.46
CA GLU A 76 6.51 -6.78 9.47
C GLU A 76 5.95 -6.58 10.88
N THR A 77 4.91 -5.75 11.02
CA THR A 77 4.29 -5.44 12.32
C THR A 77 3.00 -6.20 12.53
N GLU A 78 2.17 -6.34 11.49
CA GLU A 78 0.87 -6.98 11.56
C GLU A 78 0.50 -7.73 10.28
N ARG A 79 -0.47 -8.64 10.41
CA ARG A 79 -1.14 -9.32 9.29
C ARG A 79 -2.63 -9.02 9.34
N ILE A 80 -3.11 -8.32 8.33
CA ILE A 80 -4.52 -7.95 8.24
C ILE A 80 -5.21 -8.90 7.25
N PRO A 81 -6.22 -9.67 7.66
CA PRO A 81 -7.05 -10.41 6.72
C PRO A 81 -7.90 -9.43 5.91
N TYR A 82 -7.93 -9.59 4.59
CA TYR A 82 -8.74 -8.76 3.73
C TYR A 82 -9.34 -9.60 2.59
N LYS A 83 -10.40 -9.08 1.97
CA LYS A 83 -11.05 -9.69 0.81
C LYS A 83 -11.13 -8.64 -0.29
N PHE A 84 -10.60 -8.94 -1.47
CA PHE A 84 -10.87 -8.12 -2.64
C PHE A 84 -12.32 -8.32 -3.08
N ILE A 85 -13.08 -7.23 -3.11
CA ILE A 85 -14.42 -7.20 -3.68
C ILE A 85 -14.31 -6.43 -4.99
N PHE A 86 -14.44 -7.14 -6.11
CA PHE A 86 -14.47 -6.54 -7.43
C PHE A 86 -15.92 -6.32 -7.85
N LEU A 87 -16.32 -5.07 -8.03
CA LEU A 87 -17.60 -4.75 -8.65
C LEU A 87 -17.42 -4.77 -10.17
N LYS A 88 -17.84 -5.87 -10.80
CA LYS A 88 -17.90 -5.96 -12.26
C LYS A 88 -19.10 -5.14 -12.75
N GLY A 89 -18.87 -3.90 -13.22
CA GLY A 89 -19.85 -3.20 -14.05
C GLY A 89 -20.28 -1.76 -13.72
N TYR A 90 -19.46 -0.90 -13.11
CA TYR A 90 -19.80 0.54 -12.96
C TYR A 90 -18.74 1.51 -13.51
N PHE A 91 -18.03 1.12 -14.58
CA PHE A 91 -17.07 2.01 -15.26
C PHE A 91 -17.53 2.45 -16.66
N LEU A 92 -18.83 2.35 -16.96
CA LEU A 92 -19.42 2.93 -18.16
C LEU A 92 -20.72 3.65 -17.80
N HIS A 93 -20.62 4.83 -17.17
CA HIS A 93 -21.67 5.83 -17.34
C HIS A 93 -21.64 6.32 -18.79
N LYS A 94 -22.30 5.56 -19.68
CA LYS A 94 -23.14 6.18 -20.70
C LYS A 94 -24.51 6.38 -20.05
N GLY A 95 -24.77 7.61 -19.60
CA GLY A 95 -26.08 8.06 -19.14
C GLY A 95 -26.41 7.75 -17.68
N LEU A 96 -26.19 8.73 -16.80
CA LEU A 96 -27.03 8.89 -15.62
C LEU A 96 -28.20 9.79 -16.01
N ASN A 97 -29.37 9.19 -16.13
CA ASN A 97 -30.65 9.84 -15.89
C ASN A 97 -31.34 9.00 -14.81
N ILE A 98 -31.00 9.28 -13.56
CA ILE A 98 -31.84 8.99 -12.39
C ILE A 98 -31.69 10.19 -11.46
#